data_AF-A0A7V9B1E5-F1
#
_entry.id   AF-A0A7V9B1E5-F1
#
_cell.length_a   1.000
_cell.length_b   1.000
_cell.length_c   1.000
_cell.angle_alpha   90.00
_cell.angle_beta   90.00
_cell.angle_gamma   90.00
#
_symmetry.space_group_name_H-M   'P 1'
#
loop_
_entity.id
_entity.type
_entity.pdbx_description
1 polymer ?
#
loop_
_entity_poly.entity_id
_entity_poly.type
_entity_poly.pdbx_seq_one_letter_code
_entity_poly.pdbx_strand_id
1 'polypeptide(L)' 'MAQTVEPLLPPVIELSPEEGWAFFDDKARSLLGISGEEFLRRWNAGDYDEIADDGEHADIMYLAMFRAIER' A
#
# COMPACT_ATOMS: atom_id res chain seq x y z
N MET A 1 1.90 -26.48 -35.84
CA MET A 1 2.80 -25.86 -34.84
C MET A 1 2.02 -24.70 -34.22
N ALA A 2 1.40 -24.91 -33.05
CA ALA A 2 0.74 -23.82 -32.32
C ALA A 2 1.83 -23.10 -31.51
N GLN A 3 2.07 -21.82 -31.81
CA GLN A 3 2.91 -20.98 -30.97
C GLN A 3 2.08 -20.60 -29.73
N THR A 4 2.47 -21.09 -28.57
CA THR A 4 1.96 -20.60 -27.29
C THR A 4 2.49 -19.18 -27.11
N VAL A 5 1.65 -18.18 -27.32
CA VAL A 5 1.96 -16.80 -26.91
C VAL A 5 1.91 -16.79 -25.38
N GLU A 6 3.06 -16.75 -24.72
CA GLU A 6 3.12 -16.47 -23.29
C GLU A 6 2.50 -15.08 -23.03
N PRO A 7 1.57 -14.95 -22.07
CA PRO A 7 1.00 -13.65 -21.76
C PRO A 7 2.12 -12.73 -21.28
N LEU A 8 2.31 -11.62 -21.99
CA LEU A 8 3.18 -10.53 -21.54
C LEU A 8 2.59 -9.98 -20.24
N LEU A 9 3.18 -10.36 -19.11
CA LEU A 9 2.86 -9.75 -17.83
C LEU A 9 3.16 -8.24 -17.90
N PRO A 10 2.39 -7.40 -17.18
CA PRO A 10 2.71 -5.98 -17.08
C PRO A 10 4.13 -5.83 -16.52
N PRO A 11 4.86 -4.78 -16.94
CA PRO A 11 6.19 -4.51 -16.41
C PRO A 11 6.13 -4.27 -14.90
N VAL A 12 7.04 -4.91 -14.16
CA VAL A 12 7.26 -4.61 -12.74
C VAL A 12 8.05 -3.30 -12.66
N ILE A 13 7.57 -2.35 -11.86
CA ILE A 13 8.25 -1.08 -11.60
C ILE A 13 8.80 -1.16 -10.18
N GLU A 14 10.12 -1.12 -10.06
CA GLU A 14 10.81 -1.00 -8.77
C GLU A 14 10.92 0.49 -8.40
N LEU A 15 10.49 0.84 -7.19
CA LEU A 15 10.62 2.19 -6.65
C LEU A 15 11.86 2.27 -5.76
N SER A 16 12.58 3.39 -5.82
CA SER A 16 13.55 3.71 -4.78
C SER A 16 12.85 3.95 -3.44
N PRO A 17 13.57 3.92 -2.30
CA PRO A 17 12.95 4.18 -0.99
C PRO A 17 12.26 5.55 -0.89
N GLU A 18 12.82 6.57 -1.54
CA GLU A 18 12.22 7.91 -1.56
C GLU A 18 10.94 7.94 -2.40
N GLU A 19 10.93 7.25 -3.55
CA GLU A 19 9.75 7.13 -4.41
C GLU A 19 8.66 6.25 -3.78
N GLY A 20 9.05 5.18 -3.08
CA GLY A 20 8.15 4.31 -2.31
C GLY A 20 7.46 5.09 -1.20
N TRP A 21 8.23 5.90 -0.45
CA TRP A 21 7.66 6.80 0.56
C TRP A 21 6.72 7.84 -0.05
N ALA A 22 7.12 8.50 -1.13
CA ALA A 22 6.27 9.48 -1.80
C ALA A 22 4.96 8.86 -2.32
N PHE A 23 5.04 7.65 -2.88
CA PHE A 23 3.87 6.89 -3.31
C PHE A 23 2.96 6.52 -2.13
N PHE A 24 3.53 6.03 -1.03
CA PHE A 24 2.78 5.69 0.17
C PHE A 24 2.05 6.91 0.75
N ASP A 25 2.74 8.03 0.89
CA ASP A 25 2.20 9.28 1.42
C ASP A 25 1.09 9.85 0.51
N ASP A 26 1.23 9.75 -0.81
CA ASP A 26 0.15 10.06 -1.77
C ASP A 26 -1.08 9.16 -1.56
N LYS A 27 -0.88 7.85 -1.38
CA LYS A 27 -1.99 6.92 -1.12
C LYS A 27 -2.70 7.18 0.21
N ALA A 28 -1.96 7.45 1.28
CA ALA A 28 -2.54 7.81 2.56
C ALA A 28 -3.41 9.07 2.45
N ARG A 29 -2.94 10.09 1.71
CA ARG A 29 -3.72 11.31 1.46
C ARG A 29 -4.95 11.03 0.61
N SER A 30 -4.82 10.24 -0.45
CA SER A 30 -5.91 9.97 -1.37
C SER A 30 -7.01 9.11 -0.76
N LEU A 31 -6.66 8.14 0.09
CA LEU A 31 -7.62 7.17 0.66
C LEU A 31 -8.21 7.68 1.96
N LEU A 32 -7.36 8.19 2.87
CA LEU A 32 -7.73 8.50 4.25
C LEU A 32 -7.69 10.00 4.57
N GLY A 33 -7.23 10.84 3.64
CA GLY A 33 -7.14 12.29 3.85
C GLY A 33 -6.07 12.72 4.85
N ILE A 34 -5.14 11.83 5.22
CA ILE A 34 -4.04 12.09 6.16
C ILE A 34 -2.69 11.83 5.50
N SER A 35 -1.61 12.40 6.04
CA SER A 35 -0.26 12.06 5.56
C SER A 35 0.09 10.60 5.89
N GLY A 36 1.05 10.04 5.14
CA GLY A 36 1.62 8.73 5.45
C GLY A 36 2.23 8.68 6.85
N GLU A 37 2.86 9.78 7.29
CA GLU A 37 3.40 9.90 8.65
C GLU A 37 2.31 9.80 9.73
N GLU A 38 1.20 10.52 9.56
CA GLU A 38 0.08 10.46 10.50
C GLU A 38 -0.60 9.08 10.49
N PHE A 39 -0.71 8.45 9.32
CA PHE A 39 -1.18 7.07 9.24
C PHE A 39 -0.28 6.13 10.06
N LEU A 40 1.04 6.20 9.87
CA LEU A 40 1.99 5.36 10.60
C LEU A 40 1.92 5.61 12.10
N ARG A 41 1.76 6.86 12.53
CA ARG A 41 1.59 7.21 13.93
C ARG A 41 0.38 6.52 14.53
N ARG A 42 -0.79 6.62 13.89
CA ARG A 42 -2.05 6.00 14.34
C ARG A 42 -2.00 4.48 14.31
N TRP A 43 -1.41 3.92 13.25
CA TRP A 43 -1.18 2.49 13.12
C TRP A 43 -0.30 1.94 14.26
N ASN A 44 0.82 2.58 14.54
CA ASN A 44 1.70 2.15 15.64
C ASN A 44 1.09 2.39 17.03
N ALA A 45 0.08 3.25 17.15
CA ALA A 45 -0.69 3.47 18.38
C ALA A 45 -1.80 2.43 18.60
N GLY A 46 -2.13 1.62 17.57
CA GLY A 46 -3.22 0.65 17.61
C GLY A 46 -4.60 1.26 17.31
N ASP A 47 -4.67 2.49 16.78
CA ASP A 47 -5.93 3.21 16.53
C ASP A 47 -6.85 2.48 15.52
N TYR A 48 -6.31 1.52 14.77
CA TYR A 48 -7.01 0.75 13.74
C TYR A 48 -7.22 -0.72 14.09
N ASP A 49 -6.80 -1.18 15.27
CA ASP A 49 -6.78 -2.62 15.62
C ASP A 49 -8.16 -3.28 15.52
N GLU A 50 -9.23 -2.53 15.78
CA GLU A 50 -10.61 -3.04 15.75
C GLU A 50 -11.22 -3.05 14.33
N ILE A 51 -10.67 -2.28 13.39
CA ILE A 51 -11.29 -2.03 12.08
C ILE A 51 -10.42 -2.42 10.89
N ALA A 52 -9.12 -2.67 11.08
CA ALA A 52 -8.20 -2.94 9.97
C ALA A 52 -8.56 -4.22 9.19
N ASP A 53 -9.16 -5.22 9.82
CA ASP A 53 -9.59 -6.48 9.18
C ASP A 53 -11.03 -6.41 8.61
N ASP A 54 -11.71 -5.26 8.71
CA ASP A 54 -13.03 -5.05 8.14
C ASP A 54 -12.93 -4.75 6.63
N GLY A 55 -13.80 -5.38 5.84
CA GLY A 55 -13.91 -5.10 4.41
C GLY A 55 -14.35 -3.67 4.10
N GLU A 56 -15.07 -3.01 5.01
CA GLU A 56 -15.44 -1.58 4.86
C GLU A 56 -14.23 -0.63 5.04
N HIS A 57 -13.13 -1.13 5.61
CA HIS A 57 -11.91 -0.39 5.92
C HIS A 57 -10.66 -1.01 5.27
N ALA A 58 -10.85 -1.68 4.12
CA ALA A 58 -9.79 -2.37 3.39
C ALA A 58 -8.64 -1.45 2.95
N ASP A 59 -8.87 -0.14 2.86
CA ASP A 59 -7.86 0.88 2.57
C ASP A 59 -6.82 1.02 3.69
N ILE A 60 -7.23 0.86 4.95
CA ILE A 60 -6.32 0.81 6.11
C ILE A 60 -5.38 -0.39 5.97
N MET A 61 -5.94 -1.58 5.67
CA MET A 61 -5.13 -2.78 5.50
C MET A 61 -4.20 -2.69 4.27
N TYR A 62 -4.70 -2.13 3.17
CA TYR A 62 -3.91 -1.90 1.96
C TYR A 62 -2.66 -1.06 2.26
N LEU A 63 -2.79 0.04 3.00
CA LEU A 63 -1.66 0.88 3.40
C LEU A 63 -0.74 0.16 4.39
N ALA A 64 -1.29 -0.57 5.36
CA ALA A 64 -0.49 -1.34 6.32
C ALA A 64 0.36 -2.43 5.64
N MET A 65 -0.19 -3.09 4.62
CA MET A 65 0.53 -4.10 3.83
C MET A 65 1.63 -3.49 2.96
N PHE A 66 1.46 -2.26 2.48
CA PHE A 66 2.50 -1.56 1.70
C PHE A 66 3.81 -1.42 2.51
N ARG A 67 3.70 -1.07 3.79
CA ARG A 67 4.84 -0.99 4.73
C ARG A 67 5.57 -2.33 4.90
N ALA A 68 4.85 -3.45 4.85
CA ALA A 68 5.46 -4.77 5.06
C ALA A 68 6.39 -5.19 3.91
N ILE A 69 6.28 -4.54 2.75
CA ILE A 69 7.05 -4.83 1.54
C ILE A 69 8.39 -4.07 1.53
N GLU A 70 8.50 -2.91 2.19
CA GLU A 70 9.72 -2.07 2.21
C GLU A 70 10.73 -2.45 3.31
N ARG A 71 10.76 -3.72 3.76
CA ARG A 71 11.71 -4.22 4.78
C ARG A 71 13.03 -4.72 4.21
#